data_AF-A0A0T2QHI7-F1
#
_entry.id   AF-A0A0T2QHI7-F1
#
_cell.length_a   1.000
_cell.length_b   1.000
_cell.length_c   1.000
_cell.angle_alpha   90.00
_cell.angle_beta   90.00
_cell.angle_gamma   90.00
#
_symmetry.space_group_name_H-M   'P 1'
#
loop_
_entity.id
_entity.type
_entity.pdbx_description
1 polymer ?
#
loop_
_entity_poly.entity_id
_entity_poly.type
_entity_poly.pdbx_seq_one_letter_code
_entity_poly.pdbx_strand_id
1 'polypeptide(L)'
;MNPREATAMAEEYIPDEIAAGLDLFAATWLQQWSEAGGSVQIDAAGRASIGWPSYSHSPECVEVGHDLPDTVRSNQRTFRSGMYDGKMRALLELIDAVPCGHDALKLHMRQHGLAHYLGRPGTPT
;
A
#
# COMPACT_ATOMS: atom_id res chain seq x y z
N MET A 1 39.68 -3.36 3.00
CA MET A 1 38.25 -3.64 3.27
C MET A 1 37.56 -2.30 3.34
N ASN A 2 36.64 -2.01 2.41
CA ASN A 2 36.08 -0.67 2.22
C ASN A 2 34.80 -0.53 3.06
N PRO A 3 34.69 0.42 4.00
CA PRO A 3 33.54 0.53 4.92
C PRO A 3 32.20 0.89 4.24
N ARG A 4 32.19 1.14 2.92
CA ARG A 4 30.98 1.41 2.12
C ARG A 4 30.21 0.17 1.66
N GLU A 5 30.80 -1.02 1.77
CA GLU A 5 30.11 -2.29 1.45
C GLU A 5 29.33 -2.86 2.64
N ALA A 6 29.60 -2.36 3.86
CA ALA A 6 28.91 -2.79 5.08
C ALA A 6 27.54 -2.10 5.29
N THR A 7 27.09 -1.26 4.36
CA THR A 7 25.81 -0.53 4.45
C THR A 7 24.70 -1.14 3.59
N ALA A 8 25.01 -2.19 2.83
CA ALA A 8 24.03 -3.00 2.12
C ALA A 8 23.82 -4.29 2.92
N MET A 9 22.56 -4.65 3.20
CA MET A 9 22.16 -5.83 4.00
C MET A 9 22.24 -5.65 5.52
N ALA A 10 21.64 -4.60 6.09
CA ALA A 10 21.02 -4.82 7.39
C ALA A 10 19.90 -5.84 7.15
N GLU A 11 20.14 -7.11 7.48
CA GLU A 11 19.07 -8.11 7.52
C GLU A 11 17.95 -7.51 8.38
N GLU A 12 16.76 -7.49 7.81
CA GLU A 12 15.53 -7.08 8.48
C GLU A 12 15.27 -8.08 9.60
N TYR A 13 15.82 -7.80 10.79
CA TYR A 13 15.68 -8.67 11.95
C TYR A 13 14.24 -8.57 12.46
N ILE A 14 13.48 -9.64 12.24
CA ILE A 14 12.16 -9.83 12.83
C ILE A 14 12.28 -10.89 13.92
N PRO A 15 11.91 -10.59 15.18
CA PRO A 15 11.93 -11.58 16.24
C PRO A 15 11.04 -12.79 15.90
N ASP A 16 11.55 -14.00 16.11
CA ASP A 16 10.87 -15.26 15.78
C ASP A 16 9.51 -15.36 16.47
N GLU A 17 9.35 -14.76 17.66
CA GLU A 17 8.13 -14.81 18.45
C GLU A 17 6.95 -14.08 17.78
N ILE A 18 7.23 -13.12 16.90
CA ILE A 18 6.21 -12.32 16.20
C ILE A 18 6.21 -12.52 14.69
N ALA A 19 7.18 -13.26 14.15
CA ALA A 19 7.39 -13.42 12.71
C ALA A 19 6.15 -13.91 11.96
N ALA A 20 5.46 -14.95 12.46
CA ALA A 20 4.26 -15.47 11.80
C ALA A 20 3.08 -14.48 11.81
N GLY A 21 2.93 -13.71 12.89
CA GLY A 21 1.89 -12.68 12.99
C GLY A 21 2.17 -11.50 12.07
N LEU A 22 3.44 -11.13 11.94
CA LEU A 22 3.89 -10.06 11.06
C LEU A 22 3.80 -10.44 9.57
N ASP A 23 4.07 -11.69 9.22
CA ASP A 23 3.87 -12.20 7.86
C ASP A 23 2.39 -12.13 7.45
N LEU A 24 1.48 -12.59 8.33
CA LEU A 24 0.04 -12.48 8.09
C LEU A 24 -0.43 -11.03 7.98
N PHE A 25 0.11 -10.14 8.84
CA PHE A 25 -0.16 -8.71 8.76
C PHE A 25 0.28 -8.15 7.41
N ALA A 26 1.52 -8.43 6.99
CA ALA A 26 2.07 -7.97 5.72
C ALA A 26 1.24 -8.46 4.52
N ALA A 27 0.87 -9.75 4.50
CA ALA A 27 0.02 -10.33 3.46
C ALA A 27 -1.34 -9.63 3.38
N THR A 28 -2.00 -9.43 4.54
CA THR A 28 -3.32 -8.80 4.61
C THR A 28 -3.27 -7.33 4.22
N TRP A 29 -2.28 -6.61 4.73
CA TRP A 29 -2.06 -5.20 4.41
C TRP A 29 -1.80 -5.01 2.91
N LEU A 30 -0.92 -5.85 2.33
CA LEU A 30 -0.55 -5.79 0.92
C LEU A 30 -1.75 -6.10 0.01
N GLN A 31 -2.58 -7.07 0.39
CA GLN A 31 -3.84 -7.37 -0.29
C GLN A 31 -4.77 -6.16 -0.27
N GLN A 32 -5.05 -5.59 0.91
CA GLN A 32 -5.96 -4.44 1.03
C GLN A 32 -5.44 -3.21 0.26
N TRP A 33 -4.13 -2.94 0.35
CA TRP A 33 -3.49 -1.84 -0.37
C TRP A 33 -3.61 -1.99 -1.89
N SER A 34 -3.42 -3.20 -2.41
CA SER A 34 -3.56 -3.49 -3.85
C SER A 34 -5.01 -3.50 -4.33
N GLU A 35 -5.95 -4.01 -3.53
CA GLU A 35 -7.38 -3.96 -3.84
C GLU A 35 -7.89 -2.51 -3.90
N ALA A 36 -7.29 -1.62 -3.11
CA ALA A 36 -7.49 -0.18 -3.21
C ALA A 36 -6.80 0.46 -4.45
N GLY A 37 -6.09 -0.30 -5.29
CA GLY A 37 -5.36 0.25 -6.44
C GLY A 37 -4.00 0.87 -6.08
N GLY A 38 -3.52 0.67 -4.85
CA GLY A 38 -2.18 1.05 -4.44
C GLY A 38 -1.14 0.04 -4.95
N SER A 39 0.14 0.39 -4.86
CA SER A 39 1.21 -0.52 -5.28
C SER A 39 2.36 -0.55 -4.29
N VAL A 40 3.10 -1.65 -4.25
CA VAL A 40 4.39 -1.74 -3.55
C VAL A 40 5.44 -2.28 -4.50
N GLN A 41 6.64 -1.70 -4.47
CA GLN A 41 7.78 -2.13 -5.27
C GLN A 41 9.03 -2.18 -4.39
N ILE A 42 9.85 -3.21 -4.55
CA ILE A 42 11.16 -3.31 -3.88
C ILE A 42 12.23 -3.08 -4.93
N ASP A 43 13.05 -2.04 -4.75
CA ASP A 43 14.16 -1.74 -5.65
C ASP A 43 15.32 -2.74 -5.47
N ALA A 44 16.30 -2.71 -6.39
CA ALA A 44 17.48 -3.58 -6.31
C ALA A 44 18.35 -3.32 -5.07
N ALA A 45 18.18 -2.18 -4.39
CA ALA A 45 18.83 -1.85 -3.14
C ALA A 45 18.02 -2.31 -1.90
N GLY A 46 16.90 -3.00 -2.12
CA GLY A 46 16.03 -3.52 -1.07
C GLY A 46 15.08 -2.50 -0.45
N ARG A 47 14.96 -1.29 -1.02
CA ARG A 47 14.05 -0.26 -0.51
C ARG A 47 12.65 -0.46 -1.05
N ALA A 48 11.66 -0.37 -0.17
CA ALA A 48 10.26 -0.37 -0.56
C ALA A 48 9.83 1.03 -1.03
N SER A 49 9.11 1.07 -2.15
CA SER A 49 8.37 2.22 -2.64
C SER A 49 6.88 1.88 -2.62
N ILE A 50 6.09 2.68 -1.91
CA ILE A 50 4.64 2.49 -1.76
C ILE A 50 3.95 3.55 -2.63
N GLY A 51 3.34 3.10 -3.74
CA GLY A 51 2.56 3.92 -4.64
C GLY A 51 1.14 4.13 -4.12
N TRP A 52 0.69 5.39 -4.12
CA TRP A 52 -0.58 5.80 -3.53
C TRP A 52 -1.80 5.41 -4.39
N PRO A 53 -2.85 4.81 -3.81
CA PRO A 53 -4.11 4.54 -4.48
C PRO A 53 -4.91 5.81 -4.76
N SER A 54 -5.37 6.00 -5.99
CA SER A 54 -6.20 7.13 -6.38
C SER A 54 -7.68 6.74 -6.41
N TYR A 55 -8.55 7.55 -5.79
CA TYR A 55 -10.00 7.27 -5.78
C TYR A 55 -10.58 7.09 -7.19
N SER A 56 -10.15 7.87 -8.18
CA SER A 56 -10.68 7.77 -9.55
C SER A 56 -10.33 6.46 -10.26
N HIS A 57 -9.34 5.73 -9.76
CA HIS A 57 -8.87 4.45 -10.31
C HIS A 57 -9.19 3.27 -9.39
N SER A 58 -9.86 3.52 -8.26
CA SER A 58 -10.21 2.48 -7.30
C SER A 58 -11.50 1.77 -7.69
N PRO A 59 -11.71 0.52 -7.25
CA PRO A 59 -12.99 -0.17 -7.44
C PRO A 59 -14.14 0.45 -6.61
N GLU A 60 -13.84 1.33 -5.65
CA GLU A 60 -14.84 2.12 -4.90
C GLU A 60 -15.26 3.40 -5.66
N CYS A 61 -14.63 3.70 -6.80
CA CYS A 61 -15.01 4.82 -7.65
C CYS A 61 -16.43 4.60 -8.17
N VAL A 62 -17.30 5.56 -7.90
CA VAL A 62 -18.67 5.52 -8.39
C VAL A 62 -18.93 6.82 -9.12
N GLU A 63 -19.29 6.70 -10.40
CA GLU A 63 -19.66 7.84 -11.22
C GLU A 63 -20.86 8.55 -10.63
N VAL A 64 -20.83 9.88 -10.70
CA VAL A 64 -21.94 10.70 -10.20
C VAL A 64 -22.96 10.89 -11.33
N GLY A 65 -24.22 10.58 -11.04
CA GLY A 65 -25.33 10.70 -12.00
C GLY A 65 -25.37 12.05 -12.70
N HIS A 66 -25.59 12.02 -14.01
CA HIS A 66 -25.61 13.20 -14.87
C HIS A 66 -26.84 14.10 -14.65
N ASP A 67 -27.84 13.60 -13.93
CA ASP A 67 -29.08 14.28 -13.56
C ASP A 67 -28.90 15.34 -12.45
N LEU A 68 -27.78 15.29 -11.73
CA LEU A 68 -27.47 16.26 -10.67
C LEU A 68 -26.82 17.54 -11.22
N PRO A 69 -27.08 18.72 -10.60
CA PRO A 69 -26.36 19.95 -10.94
C PRO A 69 -24.84 19.81 -10.80
N ASP A 70 -24.07 20.46 -11.68
CA ASP A 70 -22.61 20.35 -11.74
C ASP A 70 -21.91 20.59 -10.40
N THR A 71 -22.36 21.59 -9.63
CA THR A 71 -21.82 21.89 -8.29
C THR A 71 -22.03 20.73 -7.32
N VAL A 72 -23.19 20.09 -7.35
CA VAL A 72 -23.49 18.92 -6.50
C VAL A 72 -22.62 17.75 -6.90
N ARG A 73 -22.44 17.50 -8.21
CA ARG A 73 -21.56 16.43 -8.72
C ARG A 73 -20.11 16.65 -8.29
N SER A 74 -19.62 17.88 -8.42
CA SER A 74 -18.26 18.25 -8.01
C SER A 74 -18.05 18.02 -6.52
N ASN A 75 -18.96 18.53 -5.67
CA ASN A 75 -18.88 18.37 -4.23
C ASN A 75 -18.93 16.90 -3.80
N GLN A 76 -19.77 16.08 -4.44
CA GLN A 76 -19.86 14.65 -4.16
C GLN A 76 -18.57 13.91 -4.53
N ARG A 77 -17.95 14.23 -5.68
CA ARG A 77 -16.63 13.67 -6.07
C ARG A 77 -15.56 14.04 -5.05
N THR A 78 -15.49 15.31 -4.65
CA THR A 78 -14.53 15.80 -3.65
C THR A 78 -14.72 15.09 -2.32
N PHE A 79 -15.96 14.97 -1.84
CA PHE A 79 -16.26 14.27 -0.59
C PHE A 79 -15.83 12.80 -0.64
N ARG A 80 -16.16 12.08 -1.71
CA ARG A 80 -15.80 10.66 -1.86
C ARG A 80 -14.29 10.45 -1.98
N SER A 81 -13.60 11.31 -2.74
CA SER A 81 -12.14 11.28 -2.82
C SER A 81 -11.50 11.53 -1.47
N GLY A 82 -11.97 12.54 -0.72
CA GLY A 82 -11.42 12.85 0.60
C GLY A 82 -11.67 11.72 1.62
N MET A 83 -12.85 11.11 1.61
CA MET A 83 -13.15 9.94 2.44
C MET A 83 -12.25 8.75 2.11
N TYR A 84 -12.03 8.52 0.81
CA TYR A 84 -11.15 7.47 0.32
C TYR A 84 -9.69 7.71 0.75
N ASP A 85 -9.17 8.91 0.51
CA ASP A 85 -7.82 9.30 0.91
C ASP A 85 -7.61 9.18 2.42
N GLY A 86 -8.62 9.52 3.22
CA GLY A 86 -8.61 9.32 4.67
C GLY A 86 -8.45 7.86 5.08
N LYS A 87 -9.18 6.93 4.44
CA LYS A 87 -9.03 5.48 4.66
C LYS A 87 -7.62 5.01 4.29
N MET A 88 -7.09 5.47 3.16
CA MET A 88 -5.78 5.05 2.66
C MET A 88 -4.65 5.58 3.53
N ARG A 89 -4.81 6.79 4.07
CA ARG A 89 -3.89 7.33 5.07
C ARG A 89 -3.88 6.50 6.35
N ALA A 90 -5.04 6.12 6.85
CA ALA A 90 -5.14 5.26 8.03
C ALA A 90 -4.47 3.89 7.80
N LEU A 91 -4.60 3.32 6.60
CA LEU A 91 -3.93 2.07 6.24
C LEU A 91 -2.40 2.23 6.18
N LEU A 92 -1.90 3.35 5.67
CA LEU A 92 -0.46 3.66 5.70
C LEU A 92 0.05 3.89 7.14
N GLU A 93 -0.71 4.61 7.97
CA GLU A 93 -0.36 4.82 9.38
C GLU A 93 -0.34 3.51 10.16
N LEU A 94 -1.14 2.51 9.76
CA LEU A 94 -1.14 1.20 10.39
C LEU A 94 0.18 0.45 10.19
N ILE A 95 0.78 0.49 9.00
CA ILE A 95 2.09 -0.15 8.77
C ILE A 95 3.22 0.58 9.49
N ASP A 96 3.10 1.89 9.66
CA ASP A 96 4.04 2.70 10.46
C ASP A 96 3.92 2.41 11.97
N ALA A 97 2.70 2.13 12.45
CA ALA A 97 2.43 1.88 13.87
C ALA A 97 2.78 0.46 14.32
N VAL A 98 2.81 -0.51 13.42
CA VAL A 98 3.17 -1.90 13.73
C VAL A 98 4.69 -2.02 13.86
N PRO A 99 5.21 -2.55 14.98
CA PRO A 99 6.63 -2.83 15.13
C PRO A 99 7.13 -3.71 13.98
N CYS A 100 8.20 -3.27 13.30
CA CYS A 100 8.75 -3.94 12.12
C CYS A 100 7.77 -4.07 10.94
N GLY A 101 6.71 -3.26 10.85
CA GLY A 101 5.67 -3.40 9.80
C GLY A 101 6.23 -3.30 8.36
N HIS A 102 7.08 -2.31 8.10
CA HIS A 102 7.76 -2.18 6.79
C HIS A 102 8.74 -3.31 6.51
N ASP A 103 9.41 -3.80 7.55
CA ASP A 103 10.37 -4.90 7.44
C ASP A 103 9.65 -6.22 7.17
N ALA A 104 8.51 -6.45 7.83
CA ALA A 104 7.61 -7.56 7.56
C ALA A 104 7.08 -7.53 6.12
N LEU A 105 6.69 -6.35 5.63
CA LEU A 105 6.25 -6.18 4.24
C LEU A 105 7.35 -6.55 3.24
N LYS A 106 8.57 -6.05 3.45
CA LYS A 106 9.72 -6.37 2.58
C LYS A 106 10.09 -7.84 2.64
N LEU A 107 10.13 -8.42 3.85
CA LEU A 107 10.44 -9.83 4.05
C LEU A 107 9.41 -10.72 3.37
N HIS A 108 8.11 -10.47 3.58
CA HIS A 108 7.01 -11.19 2.94
C HIS A 108 7.17 -11.18 1.42
N MET A 109 7.32 -9.99 0.83
CA MET A 109 7.51 -9.88 -0.62
C MET A 109 8.74 -10.65 -1.13
N ARG A 110 9.88 -10.58 -0.44
CA ARG A 110 11.09 -11.34 -0.82
C ARG A 110 10.92 -12.85 -0.69
N GLN A 111 10.32 -13.33 0.41
CA GLN A 111 10.06 -14.75 0.64
C GLN A 111 9.14 -15.35 -0.45
N HIS A 112 8.24 -14.53 -0.98
CA HIS A 112 7.35 -14.90 -2.08
C HIS A 112 7.91 -14.59 -3.48
N GLY A 113 9.16 -14.12 -3.60
CA GLY A 113 9.79 -13.79 -4.88
C GLY A 113 9.16 -12.59 -5.61
N LEU A 114 8.49 -11.70 -4.88
CA LEU A 114 7.78 -10.53 -5.38
C LEU A 114 8.69 -9.30 -5.36
N ALA A 115 9.01 -8.74 -6.53
CA ALA A 115 9.62 -7.42 -6.65
C ALA A 115 8.57 -6.29 -6.77
N HIS A 116 7.37 -6.64 -7.22
CA HIS A 116 6.26 -5.72 -7.44
C HIS A 116 4.95 -6.37 -6.99
N TYR A 117 4.12 -5.60 -6.31
CA TYR A 117 2.74 -5.94 -6.02
C TYR A 117 1.87 -4.76 -6.46
N LEU A 118 1.21 -4.93 -7.61
CA LEU A 118 0.50 -3.85 -8.28
C LEU A 118 -0.98 -3.89 -7.92
N GLY A 119 -1.59 -2.72 -7.83
CA GLY A 119 -3.01 -2.58 -7.61
C GLY A 119 -3.81 -3.13 -8.78
N ARG A 120 -5.02 -3.64 -8.50
CA ARG A 120 -5.96 -3.96 -9.57
C ARG A 120 -6.50 -2.65 -10.14
N PRO A 121 -6.40 -2.41 -11.46
CA PRO A 121 -7.06 -1.26 -12.06
C PRO A 121 -8.57 -1.43 -11.86
N GLY A 122 -9.23 -0.42 -11.29
CA GLY A 122 -10.68 -0.37 -11.31
C GLY A 122 -11.17 -0.36 -12.76
N THR A 123 -12.04 -1.29 -13.13
CA THR A 123 -12.82 -1.14 -14.36
C THR A 123 -13.79 0.02 -14.16
N PRO A 124 -13.75 1.08 -14.99
CA PRO A 124 -14.77 2.11 -14.95
C PRO A 124 -16.11 1.45 -15.31
N THR A 125 -17.06 1.47 -14.37
CA THR A 125 -18.44 1.01 -14.56
C THR A 125 -19.34 2.16 -14.89
#